data_AF-A0AAT9HIM2-F1
#
_entry.id   AF-A0AAT9HIM2-F1
#
_cell.length_a   1.000
_cell.length_b   1.000
_cell.length_c   1.000
_cell.angle_alpha   90.00
_cell.angle_beta   90.00
_cell.angle_gamma   90.00
#
_symmetry.space_group_name_H-M   'P 1'
#
loop_
_entity.id
_entity.type
_entity.pdbx_description
1 polymer ?
#
loop_
_entity_poly.entity_id
_entity_poly.type
_entity_poly.pdbx_seq_one_letter_code
_entity_poly.pdbx_strand_id
1 'polypeptide(L)'
;MEIVRAARRNGYLASTADAIAVFETSILLAGMRDRAKPTPYDFQDAAVTCIEKDSVPGRRDVRRLVEIMMGGDRIGQVGYESLPPLARDVYDRLAPLELKLEQRGVRRALLDMASRPELRSCSDVLWMLRRLMPQGAARPIMGERRLGERSIQESWDLALGTHQRALIELGYEGVSLEQVLEQRLRRDAYGPRATTASVLAAVEDALLYLRGHRLADELGTHALKLLAAERSVDGAPEVLRRVRTLLAYYRTSEPVLPGWIESFVKAGYAHYCTLLPTAFRDEDATVGQVAAMLGFLFSMESLALSLGCDRHQLELAVAQSHPDDLAKTALLWAAQVQLGTLSRAELRARCDELLDNPLVVSSYPRYLSGFVHALEPVPGLADVVVEAVSNAFGRLPDTVLLPWLPLLITTLCSGAADLAPLMIREAGRVFPGRLETLDSWVPRGGHHSRPPSHPSRYTAARPSSRHTRQRATRWRTSSAARTAGPGPRPRQPPRC
;
A
#
# COMPACT_ATOMS: atom_id res chain seq x y z
N MET A 1 -4.79 -49.56 -37.68
CA MET A 1 -3.53 -49.78 -38.44
C MET A 1 -2.29 -49.25 -37.74
N GLU A 2 -2.27 -48.00 -37.24
CA GLU A 2 -1.06 -47.40 -36.66
C GLU A 2 -0.55 -48.13 -35.40
N ILE A 3 -1.45 -48.57 -34.51
CA ILE A 3 -1.08 -49.34 -33.31
C ILE A 3 -0.27 -50.59 -33.64
N VAL A 4 -0.58 -51.31 -34.72
CA VAL A 4 0.18 -52.50 -35.16
C VAL A 4 1.58 -52.12 -35.66
N ARG A 5 1.72 -50.97 -36.34
CA ARG A 5 3.04 -50.43 -36.74
C ARG A 5 3.84 -49.97 -35.52
N ALA A 6 3.20 -49.42 -34.49
CA ALA A 6 3.84 -49.07 -33.22
C ALA A 6 4.28 -50.31 -32.44
N ALA A 7 3.41 -51.32 -32.32
CA ALA A 7 3.69 -52.59 -31.66
C ALA A 7 4.87 -53.34 -32.32
N ARG A 8 4.89 -53.46 -33.66
CA ARG A 8 6.03 -54.06 -34.39
C ARG A 8 7.37 -53.37 -34.10
N ARG A 9 7.39 -52.03 -34.10
CA ARG A 9 8.60 -51.24 -33.78
C ARG A 9 9.10 -51.46 -32.34
N ASN A 10 8.23 -51.94 -31.45
CA ASN A 10 8.55 -52.26 -30.05
C ASN A 10 8.62 -53.78 -29.79
N GLY A 11 8.84 -54.59 -30.82
CA GLY A 11 9.14 -56.02 -30.67
C GLY A 11 7.94 -56.94 -30.41
N TYR A 12 6.73 -56.52 -30.79
CA TYR A 12 5.54 -57.38 -30.81
C TYR A 12 5.34 -58.05 -32.18
N LEU A 13 4.92 -59.32 -32.17
CA LEU A 13 4.44 -60.06 -33.34
C LEU A 13 2.99 -59.68 -33.66
N ALA A 14 2.77 -58.43 -34.10
CA ALA A 14 1.45 -57.92 -34.46
C ALA A 14 1.19 -57.98 -35.98
N SER A 15 -0.02 -58.33 -36.39
CA SER A 15 -0.46 -58.51 -37.77
C SER A 15 -1.62 -57.57 -38.16
N THR A 16 -1.98 -57.53 -39.44
CA THR A 16 -3.19 -56.81 -39.88
C THR A 16 -4.46 -57.42 -39.28
N ALA A 17 -4.48 -58.73 -38.99
CA ALA A 17 -5.61 -59.37 -38.32
C ALA A 17 -5.78 -58.85 -36.88
N ASP A 18 -4.70 -58.62 -36.14
CA ASP A 18 -4.78 -58.01 -34.81
C ASP A 18 -5.30 -56.56 -34.90
N ALA A 19 -5.05 -55.82 -36.00
CA ALA A 19 -5.65 -54.49 -36.19
C ALA A 19 -7.17 -54.52 -36.39
N ILE A 20 -7.70 -55.58 -37.02
CA ILE A 20 -9.14 -55.80 -37.20
C ILE A 20 -9.76 -56.23 -35.86
N ALA A 21 -9.14 -57.20 -35.18
CA ALA A 21 -9.58 -57.67 -33.87
C ALA A 21 -9.67 -56.54 -32.83
N VAL A 22 -8.68 -55.63 -32.78
CA VAL A 22 -8.73 -54.43 -31.91
C VAL A 22 -9.91 -53.53 -32.25
N PHE A 23 -10.20 -53.31 -33.53
CA PHE A 23 -11.30 -52.45 -33.95
C PHE A 23 -12.66 -53.05 -33.58
N GLU A 24 -12.90 -54.31 -33.95
CA GLU A 24 -14.13 -55.04 -33.63
C GLU A 24 -14.35 -55.18 -32.12
N THR A 25 -13.29 -55.52 -31.37
CA THR A 25 -13.33 -55.61 -29.90
C THR A 25 -13.63 -54.25 -29.27
N SER A 26 -13.10 -53.14 -29.81
CA SER A 26 -13.40 -51.80 -29.28
C SER A 26 -14.88 -51.43 -29.47
N ILE A 27 -15.50 -51.81 -30.60
CA ILE A 27 -16.94 -51.62 -30.85
C ILE A 27 -17.76 -52.49 -29.88
N LEU A 28 -17.37 -53.75 -29.68
CA LEU A 28 -18.05 -54.66 -28.76
C LEU A 28 -17.97 -54.18 -27.31
N LEU A 29 -16.80 -53.70 -26.85
CA LEU A 29 -16.63 -53.09 -25.53
C LEU A 29 -17.46 -51.81 -25.37
N ALA A 30 -17.58 -51.00 -26.41
CA ALA A 30 -18.45 -49.82 -26.40
C ALA A 30 -19.94 -50.21 -26.24
N GLY A 31 -20.39 -51.22 -27.00
CA GLY A 31 -21.75 -51.76 -26.89
C GLY A 31 -22.04 -52.36 -25.51
N MET A 32 -21.10 -53.11 -24.92
CA MET A 32 -21.20 -53.62 -23.54
C MET A 32 -21.26 -52.51 -22.48
N ARG A 33 -20.82 -51.30 -22.82
CA ARG A 33 -20.82 -50.11 -21.95
C ARG A 33 -21.94 -49.12 -22.31
N ASP A 34 -22.93 -49.58 -23.08
CA ASP A 34 -24.10 -48.82 -23.57
C ASP A 34 -23.73 -47.53 -24.34
N ARG A 35 -22.66 -47.60 -25.15
CA ARG A 35 -22.16 -46.48 -25.97
C ARG A 35 -22.25 -46.80 -27.46
N ALA A 36 -22.86 -45.89 -28.22
CA ALA A 36 -22.99 -45.99 -29.68
C ALA A 36 -21.65 -45.87 -30.45
N LYS A 37 -20.56 -45.43 -29.81
CA LYS A 37 -19.21 -45.31 -30.40
C LYS A 37 -18.12 -45.62 -29.36
N PRO A 38 -17.02 -46.27 -29.75
CA PRO A 38 -15.89 -46.52 -28.85
C PRO A 38 -15.18 -45.22 -28.43
N THR A 39 -14.81 -45.16 -27.16
CA THR A 39 -13.96 -44.14 -26.55
C THR A 39 -12.48 -44.54 -26.61
N PRO A 40 -11.54 -43.63 -26.31
CA PRO A 40 -10.12 -43.98 -26.20
C PRO A 40 -9.83 -45.13 -25.22
N TYR A 41 -10.60 -45.25 -24.14
CA TYR A 41 -10.50 -46.35 -23.18
C TYR A 41 -10.93 -47.70 -23.77
N ASP A 42 -12.04 -47.72 -24.54
CA ASP A 42 -12.52 -48.94 -25.22
C ASP A 42 -11.49 -49.44 -26.26
N PHE A 43 -10.82 -48.51 -26.95
CA PHE A 43 -9.73 -48.82 -27.86
C PHE A 43 -8.47 -49.31 -27.15
N GLN A 44 -8.13 -48.72 -25.99
CA GLN A 44 -6.97 -49.11 -25.19
C GLN A 44 -7.14 -50.51 -24.59
N ASP A 45 -8.31 -50.82 -24.03
CA ASP A 45 -8.66 -52.13 -23.50
C ASP A 45 -8.60 -53.21 -24.61
N ALA A 46 -9.18 -52.92 -25.79
CA ALA A 46 -9.11 -53.81 -26.95
C ALA A 46 -7.68 -54.02 -27.45
N ALA A 47 -6.87 -52.96 -27.52
CA ALA A 47 -5.47 -53.04 -27.96
C ALA A 47 -4.62 -53.92 -27.06
N VAL A 48 -4.73 -53.75 -25.74
CA VAL A 48 -4.06 -54.64 -24.76
C VAL A 48 -4.53 -56.08 -24.96
N THR A 49 -5.84 -56.31 -24.99
CA THR A 49 -6.44 -57.66 -25.12
C THR A 49 -6.00 -58.41 -26.38
N CYS A 50 -5.93 -57.74 -27.53
CA CYS A 50 -5.62 -58.43 -28.80
C CYS A 50 -4.11 -58.53 -29.10
N ILE A 51 -3.27 -57.65 -28.56
CA ILE A 51 -1.83 -57.56 -28.91
C ILE A 51 -0.94 -58.12 -27.78
N GLU A 52 -1.32 -57.95 -26.52
CA GLU A 52 -0.51 -58.33 -25.35
C GLU A 52 -0.86 -59.76 -24.88
N LYS A 53 -0.40 -60.75 -25.65
CA LYS A 53 -0.72 -62.19 -25.42
C LYS A 53 0.10 -62.83 -24.29
N ASP A 54 1.36 -62.41 -24.12
CA ASP A 54 2.27 -62.87 -23.06
C ASP A 54 2.96 -61.67 -22.39
N SER A 55 2.84 -61.57 -21.07
CA SER A 55 3.49 -60.49 -20.28
C SER A 55 5.00 -60.72 -20.22
N VAL A 56 5.79 -59.76 -20.70
CA VAL A 56 7.26 -59.77 -20.58
C VAL A 56 7.70 -58.48 -19.88
N PRO A 57 8.16 -58.54 -18.62
CA PRO A 57 8.49 -57.36 -17.84
C PRO A 57 9.51 -56.42 -18.51
N GLY A 58 9.23 -55.11 -18.44
CA GLY A 58 10.21 -54.04 -18.67
C GLY A 58 10.48 -53.61 -20.11
N ARG A 59 9.95 -54.29 -21.15
CA ARG A 59 10.08 -53.86 -22.56
C ARG A 59 8.80 -53.87 -23.38
N ARG A 60 7.74 -54.51 -22.91
CA ARG A 60 6.47 -54.68 -23.61
C ARG A 60 5.35 -54.06 -22.78
N ASP A 61 4.74 -53.02 -23.33
CA ASP A 61 3.59 -52.33 -22.75
C ASP A 61 2.72 -51.78 -23.90
N VAL A 62 1.62 -52.48 -24.26
CA VAL A 62 0.71 -51.99 -25.32
C VAL A 62 -0.07 -50.78 -24.84
N ARG A 63 -0.41 -50.73 -23.54
CA ARG A 63 -1.17 -49.62 -22.94
C ARG A 63 -0.46 -48.29 -23.17
N ARG A 64 0.84 -48.23 -22.89
CA ARG A 64 1.70 -47.05 -23.12
C ARG A 64 1.87 -46.71 -24.60
N LEU A 65 1.90 -47.70 -25.50
CA LEU A 65 1.92 -47.44 -26.94
C LEU A 65 0.61 -46.82 -27.43
N VAL A 66 -0.53 -47.23 -26.86
CA VAL A 66 -1.82 -46.57 -27.13
C VAL A 66 -1.85 -45.17 -26.51
N GLU A 67 -1.31 -44.96 -25.31
CA GLU A 67 -1.23 -43.63 -24.68
C GLU A 67 -0.38 -42.66 -25.51
N ILE A 68 0.74 -43.10 -26.08
CA ILE A 68 1.56 -42.28 -26.98
C ILE A 68 0.85 -42.04 -28.33
N MET A 69 0.04 -42.99 -28.82
CA MET A 69 -0.68 -42.84 -30.09
C MET A 69 -1.94 -41.97 -29.96
N MET A 70 -2.65 -42.06 -28.83
CA MET A 70 -3.89 -41.31 -28.55
C MET A 70 -3.61 -39.97 -27.85
N GLY A 71 -2.51 -39.88 -27.11
CA GLY A 71 -1.96 -38.65 -26.56
C GLY A 71 -1.29 -37.83 -27.66
N GLY A 72 -2.06 -36.98 -28.33
CA GLY A 72 -1.51 -36.09 -29.35
C GLY A 72 -0.51 -35.10 -28.76
N ASP A 73 0.70 -35.03 -29.32
CA ASP A 73 1.73 -34.01 -29.01
C ASP A 73 1.26 -32.56 -29.26
N ARG A 74 0.11 -32.41 -29.93
CA ARG A 74 -0.58 -31.13 -30.13
C ARG A 74 -1.66 -30.97 -29.07
N ILE A 75 -1.50 -29.98 -28.19
CA ILE A 75 -2.58 -29.45 -27.35
C ILE A 75 -3.77 -29.14 -28.27
N GLY A 76 -4.86 -29.89 -28.11
CA GLY A 76 -6.08 -29.72 -28.89
C GLY A 76 -6.68 -28.32 -28.70
N GLN A 77 -7.27 -27.78 -29.77
CA GLN A 77 -8.08 -26.58 -29.67
C GLN A 77 -9.47 -27.00 -29.17
N VAL A 78 -9.93 -26.38 -28.07
CA VAL A 78 -11.31 -26.53 -27.62
C VAL A 78 -12.16 -25.64 -28.52
N GLY A 79 -13.09 -26.25 -29.27
CA GLY A 79 -14.04 -25.49 -30.09
C GLY A 79 -14.97 -24.65 -29.21
N TYR A 80 -15.42 -23.50 -29.71
CA TYR A 80 -16.20 -22.51 -28.95
C TYR A 80 -17.39 -23.11 -28.17
N GLU A 81 -18.18 -23.99 -28.78
CA GLU A 81 -19.32 -24.68 -28.14
C GLU A 81 -18.92 -25.54 -26.93
N SER A 82 -17.68 -26.04 -26.90
CA SER A 82 -17.12 -26.86 -25.82
C SER A 82 -16.42 -26.05 -24.72
N LEU A 83 -16.36 -24.72 -24.84
CA LEU A 83 -15.80 -23.87 -23.79
C LEU A 83 -16.76 -23.75 -22.58
N PRO A 84 -16.24 -23.62 -21.35
CA PRO A 84 -17.06 -23.29 -20.18
C PRO A 84 -17.83 -21.97 -20.38
N PRO A 85 -18.99 -21.78 -19.72
CA PRO A 85 -19.79 -20.56 -19.83
C PRO A 85 -18.99 -19.27 -19.59
N LEU A 86 -18.15 -19.25 -18.56
CA LEU A 86 -17.26 -18.11 -18.24
C LEU A 86 -16.31 -17.78 -19.39
N ALA A 87 -15.71 -18.80 -20.02
CA ALA A 87 -14.77 -18.58 -21.12
C ALA A 87 -15.48 -18.03 -22.36
N ARG A 88 -16.73 -18.45 -22.63
CA ARG A 88 -17.57 -17.87 -23.70
C ARG A 88 -17.93 -16.43 -23.40
N ASP A 89 -18.45 -16.12 -22.20
CA ASP A 89 -18.76 -14.74 -21.77
C ASP A 89 -17.60 -13.77 -21.99
N VAL A 90 -16.36 -14.21 -21.69
CA VAL A 90 -15.16 -13.41 -21.95
C VAL A 90 -14.91 -13.15 -23.43
N TYR A 91 -15.05 -14.16 -24.30
CA TYR A 91 -14.88 -13.94 -25.74
C TYR A 91 -16.00 -13.07 -26.32
N ASP A 92 -17.24 -13.27 -25.87
CA ASP A 92 -18.43 -12.53 -26.34
C ASP A 92 -18.35 -11.05 -25.94
N ARG A 93 -17.98 -10.75 -24.68
CA ARG A 93 -17.81 -9.36 -24.18
C ARG A 93 -16.60 -8.65 -24.78
N LEU A 94 -15.62 -9.38 -25.30
CA LEU A 94 -14.45 -8.84 -26.01
C LEU A 94 -14.61 -8.83 -27.53
N ALA A 95 -15.70 -9.38 -28.08
CA ALA A 95 -16.00 -9.35 -29.52
C ALA A 95 -15.98 -7.94 -30.15
N PRO A 96 -16.40 -6.84 -29.47
CA PRO A 96 -16.31 -5.48 -30.02
C PRO A 96 -14.88 -4.97 -30.29
N LEU A 97 -13.85 -5.68 -29.82
CA LEU A 97 -12.45 -5.39 -30.18
C LEU A 97 -12.08 -5.89 -31.58
N GLU A 98 -12.90 -6.75 -32.20
CA GLU A 98 -12.71 -7.29 -33.55
C GLU A 98 -11.38 -8.09 -33.72
N LEU A 99 -10.83 -8.59 -32.60
CA LEU A 99 -9.58 -9.35 -32.53
C LEU A 99 -9.83 -10.86 -32.47
N LYS A 100 -9.00 -11.65 -33.16
CA LYS A 100 -9.00 -13.12 -33.09
C LYS A 100 -8.28 -13.62 -31.83
N LEU A 101 -8.90 -13.41 -30.67
CA LEU A 101 -8.33 -13.65 -29.33
C LEU A 101 -8.18 -15.14 -28.96
N GLU A 102 -8.88 -16.05 -29.64
CA GLU A 102 -8.74 -17.50 -29.50
C GLU A 102 -7.39 -18.01 -30.04
N GLN A 103 -6.76 -17.26 -30.96
CA GLN A 103 -5.50 -17.67 -31.57
C GLN A 103 -4.31 -17.46 -30.63
N ARG A 104 -3.30 -18.32 -30.76
CA ARG A 104 -2.03 -18.17 -30.04
C ARG A 104 -1.26 -16.92 -30.47
N GLY A 105 -0.44 -16.44 -29.55
CA GLY A 105 0.39 -15.24 -29.69
C GLY A 105 -0.26 -14.01 -29.07
N VAL A 106 0.47 -12.89 -29.12
CA VAL A 106 -0.01 -11.60 -28.63
C VAL A 106 -0.87 -10.92 -29.71
N ARG A 107 -1.94 -10.25 -29.28
CA ARG A 107 -2.80 -9.38 -30.09
C ARG A 107 -2.88 -8.03 -29.38
N ARG A 108 -2.58 -6.94 -30.09
CA ARG A 108 -2.66 -5.59 -29.54
C ARG A 108 -4.04 -5.00 -29.74
N ALA A 109 -4.65 -4.52 -28.66
CA ALA A 109 -5.89 -3.76 -28.68
C ALA A 109 -5.62 -2.29 -28.39
N LEU A 110 -6.41 -1.41 -29.02
CA LEU A 110 -6.50 0.01 -28.70
C LEU A 110 -7.98 0.31 -28.40
N LEU A 111 -8.26 0.77 -27.19
CA LEU A 111 -9.61 1.12 -26.75
C LEU A 111 -9.68 2.64 -26.68
N ASP A 112 -10.34 3.27 -27.65
CA ASP A 112 -10.66 4.69 -27.61
C ASP A 112 -12.09 4.90 -27.10
N MET A 113 -12.24 5.11 -25.79
CA MET A 113 -13.55 5.22 -25.13
C MET A 113 -14.16 6.64 -25.21
N ALA A 114 -13.47 7.58 -25.88
CA ALA A 114 -14.06 8.84 -26.33
C ALA A 114 -14.81 8.64 -27.65
N SER A 115 -14.19 7.99 -28.63
CA SER A 115 -14.78 7.76 -29.96
C SER A 115 -15.75 6.56 -29.99
N ARG A 116 -15.48 5.51 -29.20
CA ARG A 116 -16.26 4.26 -29.15
C ARG A 116 -16.65 3.93 -27.69
N PRO A 117 -17.74 4.52 -27.14
CA PRO A 117 -18.11 4.36 -25.73
C PRO A 117 -18.48 2.93 -25.34
N GLU A 118 -18.85 2.07 -26.29
CA GLU A 118 -19.14 0.66 -26.08
C GLU A 118 -17.91 -0.12 -25.59
N LEU A 119 -16.68 0.31 -25.94
CA LEU A 119 -15.44 -0.34 -25.53
C LEU A 119 -15.16 -0.25 -24.01
N ARG A 120 -15.94 0.54 -23.27
CA ARG A 120 -15.88 0.60 -21.80
C ARG A 120 -16.17 -0.76 -21.17
N SER A 121 -17.10 -1.54 -21.73
CA SER A 121 -17.41 -2.89 -21.25
C SER A 121 -16.23 -3.86 -21.48
N CYS A 122 -15.53 -3.72 -22.62
CA CYS A 122 -14.30 -4.45 -22.89
C CYS A 122 -13.20 -4.08 -21.89
N SER A 123 -13.00 -2.79 -21.60
CA SER A 123 -12.04 -2.33 -20.58
C SER A 123 -12.32 -2.95 -19.20
N ASP A 124 -13.58 -2.97 -18.73
CA ASP A 124 -13.95 -3.65 -17.49
C ASP A 124 -13.51 -5.12 -17.47
N VAL A 125 -13.75 -5.87 -18.54
CA VAL A 125 -13.32 -7.27 -18.69
C VAL A 125 -11.79 -7.39 -18.69
N LEU A 126 -11.08 -6.56 -19.46
CA LEU A 126 -9.61 -6.60 -19.53
C LEU A 126 -8.94 -6.32 -18.17
N TRP A 127 -9.49 -5.39 -17.39
CA TRP A 127 -9.02 -5.11 -16.04
C TRP A 127 -9.32 -6.24 -15.04
N MET A 128 -10.47 -6.91 -15.13
CA MET A 128 -10.75 -8.12 -14.34
C MET A 128 -9.83 -9.29 -14.75
N LEU A 129 -9.62 -9.50 -16.04
CA LEU A 129 -8.69 -10.51 -16.55
C LEU A 129 -7.26 -10.24 -16.08
N ARG A 130 -6.78 -8.99 -16.08
CA ARG A 130 -5.48 -8.62 -15.50
C ARG A 130 -5.33 -9.03 -14.03
N ARG A 131 -6.42 -9.01 -13.25
CA ARG A 131 -6.43 -9.40 -11.83
C ARG A 131 -6.55 -10.92 -11.63
N LEU A 132 -7.26 -11.62 -12.52
CA LEU A 132 -7.59 -13.05 -12.38
C LEU A 132 -6.64 -14.01 -13.10
N MET A 133 -6.07 -13.60 -14.23
CA MET A 133 -5.27 -14.43 -15.13
C MET A 133 -3.76 -14.35 -14.84
N PRO A 134 -2.95 -15.32 -15.33
CA PRO A 134 -1.49 -15.24 -15.27
C PRO A 134 -0.92 -13.98 -15.93
N GLN A 135 0.25 -13.55 -15.45
CA GLN A 135 0.96 -12.40 -16.03
C GLN A 135 1.22 -12.62 -17.53
N GLY A 136 0.90 -11.59 -18.33
CA GLY A 136 1.01 -11.63 -19.79
C GLY A 136 -0.29 -11.99 -20.53
N ALA A 137 -1.31 -12.54 -19.86
CA ALA A 137 -2.58 -12.87 -20.52
C ALA A 137 -3.38 -11.62 -20.95
N ALA A 138 -3.43 -10.60 -20.09
CA ALA A 138 -3.97 -9.27 -20.39
C ALA A 138 -3.05 -8.22 -19.75
N ARG A 139 -2.19 -7.59 -20.56
CA ARG A 139 -1.18 -6.62 -20.11
C ARG A 139 -1.53 -5.22 -20.64
N PRO A 140 -1.75 -4.21 -19.77
CA PRO A 140 -1.85 -2.83 -20.23
C PRO A 140 -0.46 -2.32 -20.63
N ILE A 141 -0.41 -1.59 -21.73
CA ILE A 141 0.75 -0.84 -22.25
C ILE A 141 0.58 0.65 -21.92
N MET A 142 -0.64 1.15 -22.09
CA MET A 142 -1.04 2.53 -21.83
C MET A 142 -2.44 2.52 -21.22
N GLY A 143 -2.67 3.42 -20.27
CA GLY A 143 -3.89 3.48 -19.48
C GLY A 143 -3.69 2.91 -18.07
N GLU A 144 -4.25 3.62 -17.10
CA GLU A 144 -4.32 3.21 -15.70
C GLU A 144 -5.78 3.17 -15.21
N ARG A 145 -6.02 2.38 -14.17
CA ARG A 145 -7.31 2.27 -13.48
C ARG A 145 -7.07 2.35 -11.98
N ARG A 146 -7.54 3.45 -11.39
CA ARG A 146 -7.48 3.76 -9.96
C ARG A 146 -8.88 4.17 -9.49
N LEU A 147 -9.13 4.21 -8.18
CA LEU A 147 -10.43 4.66 -7.68
C LEU A 147 -10.71 6.12 -8.07
N GLY A 148 -11.90 6.39 -8.58
CA GLY A 148 -12.30 7.70 -9.12
C GLY A 148 -11.75 8.04 -10.51
N GLU A 149 -10.65 7.42 -10.94
CA GLU A 149 -9.99 7.70 -12.22
C GLU A 149 -10.33 6.65 -13.29
N ARG A 150 -10.61 7.12 -14.52
CA ARG A 150 -10.77 6.25 -15.69
C ARG A 150 -9.98 6.81 -16.86
N SER A 151 -9.17 5.97 -17.47
CA SER A 151 -8.47 6.30 -18.71
C SER A 151 -9.48 6.56 -19.83
N ILE A 152 -9.24 7.59 -20.65
CA ILE A 152 -10.07 7.91 -21.82
C ILE A 152 -9.70 7.00 -22.99
N GLN A 153 -8.42 6.64 -23.09
CA GLN A 153 -7.88 5.69 -24.04
C GLN A 153 -6.99 4.68 -23.31
N GLU A 154 -6.97 3.45 -23.79
CA GLU A 154 -6.13 2.37 -23.26
C GLU A 154 -5.50 1.57 -24.40
N SER A 155 -4.28 1.05 -24.19
CA SER A 155 -3.66 0.08 -25.11
C SER A 155 -3.23 -1.16 -24.36
N TRP A 156 -3.48 -2.32 -24.94
CA TRP A 156 -3.33 -3.62 -24.30
C TRP A 156 -2.63 -4.62 -25.22
N ASP A 157 -1.75 -5.45 -24.66
CA ASP A 157 -1.25 -6.68 -25.27
C ASP A 157 -2.01 -7.87 -24.64
N LEU A 158 -2.73 -8.62 -25.48
CA LEU A 158 -3.63 -9.70 -25.08
C LEU A 158 -3.13 -11.05 -25.63
N ALA A 159 -3.06 -12.07 -24.79
CA ALA A 159 -2.55 -13.40 -25.14
C ALA A 159 -3.51 -14.53 -24.71
N LEU A 160 -4.82 -14.28 -24.79
CA LEU A 160 -5.86 -15.19 -24.27
C LEU A 160 -5.79 -16.60 -24.89
N GLY A 161 -5.58 -16.73 -26.21
CA GLY A 161 -5.40 -18.04 -26.87
C GLY A 161 -4.11 -18.79 -26.47
N THR A 162 -3.10 -18.09 -25.97
CA THR A 162 -1.91 -18.72 -25.35
C THR A 162 -2.23 -19.22 -23.94
N HIS A 163 -3.01 -18.45 -23.18
CA HIS A 163 -3.41 -18.76 -21.79
C HIS A 163 -4.81 -19.39 -21.70
N GLN A 164 -5.33 -19.99 -22.78
CA GLN A 164 -6.71 -20.49 -22.85
C GLN A 164 -7.03 -21.50 -21.76
N ARG A 165 -6.05 -22.34 -21.38
CA ARG A 165 -6.17 -23.26 -20.23
C ARG A 165 -6.52 -22.52 -18.94
N ALA A 166 -5.82 -21.45 -18.61
CA ALA A 166 -6.07 -20.69 -17.38
C ALA A 166 -7.46 -20.04 -17.40
N LEU A 167 -7.93 -19.57 -18.56
CA LEU A 167 -9.29 -19.03 -18.72
C LEU A 167 -10.37 -20.11 -18.54
N ILE A 168 -10.13 -21.32 -19.07
CA ILE A 168 -10.99 -22.50 -18.86
C ILE A 168 -10.99 -22.91 -17.38
N GLU A 169 -9.84 -22.87 -16.71
CA GLU A 169 -9.69 -23.24 -15.30
C GLU A 169 -10.43 -22.28 -14.35
N LEU A 170 -10.57 -20.98 -14.68
CA LEU A 170 -11.46 -20.06 -13.94
C LEU A 170 -12.92 -20.55 -13.91
N GLY A 171 -13.34 -21.31 -14.93
CA GLY A 171 -14.68 -21.93 -14.99
C GLY A 171 -14.95 -23.00 -13.92
N TYR A 172 -13.92 -23.48 -13.21
CA TYR A 172 -14.09 -24.32 -12.02
C TYR A 172 -14.36 -23.51 -10.74
N GLU A 173 -14.01 -22.21 -10.72
CA GLU A 173 -14.25 -21.32 -9.58
C GLU A 173 -15.62 -20.62 -9.67
N GLY A 174 -16.17 -20.39 -10.87
CA GLY A 174 -17.46 -19.72 -11.05
C GLY A 174 -17.92 -19.62 -12.51
N VAL A 175 -19.13 -19.11 -12.71
CA VAL A 175 -19.74 -18.98 -14.06
C VAL A 175 -19.52 -17.62 -14.73
N SER A 176 -19.06 -16.61 -13.99
CA SER A 176 -18.66 -15.29 -14.52
C SER A 176 -17.37 -14.77 -13.87
N LEU A 177 -16.68 -13.83 -14.53
CA LEU A 177 -15.49 -13.19 -13.96
C LEU A 177 -15.79 -12.47 -12.65
N GLU A 178 -16.96 -11.83 -12.57
CA GLU A 178 -17.41 -11.08 -11.40
C GLU A 178 -17.55 -12.00 -10.18
N GLN A 179 -18.15 -13.18 -10.35
CA GLN A 179 -18.31 -14.18 -9.29
C GLN A 179 -16.95 -14.72 -8.82
N VAL A 180 -16.06 -15.09 -9.76
CA VAL A 180 -14.72 -15.61 -9.43
C VAL A 180 -13.90 -14.55 -8.69
N LEU A 181 -13.98 -13.29 -9.11
CA LEU A 181 -13.30 -12.19 -8.42
C LEU A 181 -13.89 -11.95 -7.03
N GLU A 182 -15.21 -11.88 -6.86
CA GLU A 182 -15.84 -11.76 -5.53
C GLU A 182 -15.40 -12.90 -4.60
N GLN A 183 -15.42 -14.15 -5.07
CA GLN A 183 -15.04 -15.31 -4.28
C GLN A 183 -13.57 -15.29 -3.86
N ARG A 184 -12.67 -14.87 -4.78
CA ARG A 184 -11.24 -14.69 -4.46
C ARG A 184 -11.03 -13.55 -3.45
N LEU A 185 -11.68 -12.40 -3.64
CA LEU A 185 -11.61 -11.27 -2.70
C LEU A 185 -12.11 -11.65 -1.30
N ARG A 186 -13.24 -12.38 -1.20
CA ARG A 186 -13.75 -12.95 0.06
C ARG A 186 -12.73 -13.89 0.70
N ARG A 187 -12.20 -14.85 -0.05
CA ARG A 187 -11.22 -15.84 0.45
C ARG A 187 -9.94 -15.17 0.96
N ASP A 188 -9.44 -14.17 0.24
CA ASP A 188 -8.21 -13.48 0.60
C ASP A 188 -8.45 -12.55 1.81
N ALA A 189 -9.64 -11.93 1.92
CA ALA A 189 -10.01 -11.07 3.05
C ALA A 189 -10.37 -11.80 4.35
N TYR A 190 -11.00 -12.99 4.28
CA TYR A 190 -11.32 -13.83 5.45
C TYR A 190 -10.26 -14.91 5.72
N GLY A 191 -9.11 -14.84 5.06
CA GLY A 191 -8.01 -15.80 5.22
C GLY A 191 -7.32 -15.68 6.59
N PRO A 192 -6.66 -16.75 7.09
CA PRO A 192 -6.03 -16.77 8.42
C PRO A 192 -4.79 -15.85 8.56
N ARG A 193 -4.35 -15.22 7.46
CA ARG A 193 -3.26 -14.24 7.42
C ARG A 193 -3.75 -12.86 6.93
N ALA A 194 -5.06 -12.64 6.89
CA ALA A 194 -5.61 -11.35 6.48
C ALA A 194 -5.25 -10.26 7.50
N THR A 195 -4.77 -9.14 7.01
CA THR A 195 -4.50 -7.93 7.78
C THR A 195 -5.53 -6.85 7.42
N THR A 196 -5.67 -5.84 8.27
CA THR A 196 -6.51 -4.68 7.99
C THR A 196 -6.20 -4.08 6.61
N ALA A 197 -4.90 -3.95 6.28
CA ALA A 197 -4.41 -3.50 4.99
C ALA A 197 -4.85 -4.39 3.82
N SER A 198 -4.80 -5.72 3.94
CA SER A 198 -5.21 -6.62 2.86
C SER A 198 -6.73 -6.64 2.64
N VAL A 199 -7.53 -6.47 3.70
CA VAL A 199 -8.99 -6.36 3.56
C VAL A 199 -9.38 -5.02 2.94
N LEU A 200 -8.73 -3.92 3.30
CA LEU A 200 -8.91 -2.63 2.62
C LEU A 200 -8.50 -2.70 1.14
N ALA A 201 -7.48 -3.48 0.79
CA ALA A 201 -7.14 -3.75 -0.61
C ALA A 201 -8.27 -4.49 -1.34
N ALA A 202 -8.93 -5.45 -0.69
CA ALA A 202 -10.08 -6.14 -1.25
C ALA A 202 -11.32 -5.24 -1.38
N VAL A 203 -11.51 -4.27 -0.49
CA VAL A 203 -12.53 -3.21 -0.61
C VAL A 203 -12.25 -2.34 -1.86
N GLU A 204 -11.01 -1.89 -2.05
CA GLU A 204 -10.63 -1.13 -3.24
C GLU A 204 -10.88 -1.92 -4.52
N ASP A 205 -10.44 -3.18 -4.59
CA ASP A 205 -10.66 -4.05 -5.75
C ASP A 205 -12.16 -4.29 -6.03
N ALA A 206 -12.98 -4.48 -4.98
CA ALA A 206 -14.43 -4.64 -5.11
C ALA A 206 -15.11 -3.40 -5.71
N LEU A 207 -14.70 -2.20 -5.30
CA LEU A 207 -15.19 -0.94 -5.88
C LEU A 207 -14.66 -0.73 -7.30
N LEU A 208 -13.37 -1.00 -7.52
CA LEU A 208 -12.66 -0.70 -8.77
C LEU A 208 -13.06 -1.62 -9.92
N TYR A 209 -13.23 -2.91 -9.66
CA TYR A 209 -13.50 -3.93 -10.68
C TYR A 209 -14.98 -4.32 -10.72
N LEU A 210 -15.59 -4.64 -9.57
CA LEU A 210 -16.97 -5.13 -9.49
C LEU A 210 -18.02 -4.00 -9.38
N ARG A 211 -17.61 -2.80 -8.93
CA ARG A 211 -18.53 -1.71 -8.53
C ARG A 211 -19.51 -2.18 -7.44
N GLY A 212 -19.08 -3.15 -6.64
CA GLY A 212 -19.92 -3.91 -5.71
C GLY A 212 -19.99 -3.26 -4.34
N HIS A 213 -20.75 -2.16 -4.21
CA HIS A 213 -20.91 -1.41 -2.94
C HIS A 213 -21.23 -2.33 -1.76
N ARG A 214 -22.19 -3.27 -1.91
CA ARG A 214 -22.53 -4.27 -0.87
C ARG A 214 -21.34 -5.13 -0.42
N LEU A 215 -20.47 -5.54 -1.34
CA LEU A 215 -19.27 -6.32 -1.00
C LEU A 215 -18.23 -5.44 -0.31
N ALA A 216 -18.07 -4.20 -0.80
CA ALA A 216 -17.20 -3.20 -0.17
C ALA A 216 -17.63 -2.89 1.28
N ASP A 217 -18.93 -2.79 1.55
CA ASP A 217 -19.47 -2.58 2.90
C ASP A 217 -19.26 -3.79 3.83
N GLU A 218 -19.46 -5.00 3.30
CA GLU A 218 -19.22 -6.25 4.03
C GLU A 218 -17.74 -6.38 4.43
N LEU A 219 -16.84 -6.19 3.46
CA LEU A 219 -15.40 -6.26 3.65
C LEU A 219 -14.88 -5.10 4.52
N GLY A 220 -15.40 -3.89 4.35
CA GLY A 220 -15.05 -2.73 5.19
C GLY A 220 -15.46 -2.93 6.65
N THR A 221 -16.62 -3.53 6.89
CA THR A 221 -17.06 -3.96 8.23
C THR A 221 -16.17 -5.07 8.80
N HIS A 222 -15.57 -5.92 7.95
CA HIS A 222 -14.56 -6.88 8.40
C HIS A 222 -13.21 -6.22 8.73
N ALA A 223 -12.74 -5.28 7.91
CA ALA A 223 -11.51 -4.52 8.15
C ALA A 223 -11.52 -3.80 9.51
N LEU A 224 -12.67 -3.22 9.89
CA LEU A 224 -12.89 -2.63 11.22
C LEU A 224 -12.64 -3.64 12.37
N LYS A 225 -13.10 -4.88 12.22
CA LYS A 225 -12.89 -5.94 13.24
C LYS A 225 -11.42 -6.36 13.32
N LEU A 226 -10.70 -6.39 12.21
CA LEU A 226 -9.26 -6.68 12.21
C LEU A 226 -8.47 -5.55 12.85
N LEU A 227 -8.75 -4.28 12.51
CA LEU A 227 -8.08 -3.12 13.11
C LEU A 227 -8.25 -3.11 14.63
N ALA A 228 -9.46 -3.35 15.13
CA ALA A 228 -9.73 -3.39 16.57
C ALA A 228 -9.04 -4.56 17.31
N ALA A 229 -8.61 -5.60 16.59
CA ALA A 229 -7.87 -6.74 17.11
C ALA A 229 -6.35 -6.64 16.90
N GLU A 230 -5.90 -5.69 16.06
CA GLU A 230 -4.50 -5.46 15.73
C GLU A 230 -3.75 -4.97 16.98
N ARG A 231 -2.47 -5.37 17.12
CA ARG A 231 -1.61 -4.99 18.27
C ARG A 231 -0.24 -4.49 17.85
N SER A 232 0.11 -4.70 16.58
CA SER A 232 1.33 -4.18 15.97
C SER A 232 1.01 -2.92 15.19
N VAL A 233 2.05 -2.16 14.88
CA VAL A 233 2.01 -0.98 14.01
C VAL A 233 2.40 -1.29 12.56
N ASP A 234 2.71 -2.55 12.26
CA ASP A 234 3.21 -2.99 10.96
C ASP A 234 2.31 -2.61 9.77
N GLY A 235 0.99 -2.74 9.94
CA GLY A 235 0.01 -2.41 8.92
C GLY A 235 -0.22 -0.91 8.73
N ALA A 236 0.21 -0.04 9.66
CA ALA A 236 -0.24 1.35 9.74
C ALA A 236 0.02 2.19 8.47
N PRO A 237 1.19 2.13 7.79
CA PRO A 237 1.43 2.87 6.55
C PRO A 237 0.46 2.51 5.42
N GLU A 238 0.24 1.21 5.21
CA GLU A 238 -0.64 0.74 4.15
C GLU A 238 -2.12 0.98 4.51
N VAL A 239 -2.51 0.80 5.78
CA VAL A 239 -3.85 1.18 6.27
C VAL A 239 -4.12 2.67 6.04
N LEU A 240 -3.19 3.55 6.41
CA LEU A 240 -3.31 5.00 6.19
C LEU A 240 -3.51 5.32 4.71
N ARG A 241 -2.62 4.81 3.84
CA ARG A 241 -2.64 5.07 2.40
C ARG A 241 -3.99 4.68 1.80
N ARG A 242 -4.46 3.47 2.12
CA ARG A 242 -5.72 2.90 1.60
C ARG A 242 -6.95 3.65 2.09
N VAL A 243 -7.04 3.95 3.39
CA VAL A 243 -8.18 4.70 3.95
C VAL A 243 -8.25 6.11 3.39
N ARG A 244 -7.11 6.78 3.16
CA ARG A 244 -7.07 8.09 2.48
C ARG A 244 -7.59 8.01 1.04
N THR A 245 -7.19 7.00 0.27
CA THR A 245 -7.70 6.77 -1.09
C THR A 245 -9.22 6.50 -1.08
N LEU A 246 -9.70 5.63 -0.18
CA LEU A 246 -11.12 5.30 -0.06
C LEU A 246 -11.97 6.51 0.36
N LEU A 247 -11.52 7.31 1.33
CA LEU A 247 -12.23 8.53 1.73
C LEU A 247 -12.23 9.60 0.64
N ALA A 248 -11.14 9.75 -0.12
CA ALA A 248 -11.11 10.65 -1.28
C ALA A 248 -12.09 10.19 -2.38
N TYR A 249 -12.19 8.88 -2.61
CA TYR A 249 -13.18 8.29 -3.50
C TYR A 249 -14.60 8.59 -3.01
N TYR A 250 -15.00 8.13 -1.82
CA TYR A 250 -16.38 8.29 -1.33
C TYR A 250 -16.82 9.76 -1.23
N ARG A 251 -15.93 10.69 -0.84
CA ARG A 251 -16.24 12.15 -0.81
C ARG A 251 -16.47 12.77 -2.19
N THR A 252 -16.08 12.10 -3.28
CA THR A 252 -16.27 12.58 -4.65
C THR A 252 -17.31 11.75 -5.43
N SER A 253 -17.54 10.50 -5.05
CA SER A 253 -18.50 9.60 -5.71
C SER A 253 -19.88 9.54 -5.06
N GLU A 254 -19.98 9.77 -3.74
CA GLU A 254 -21.21 9.57 -2.97
C GLU A 254 -21.61 10.82 -2.16
N PRO A 255 -22.92 11.06 -1.96
CA PRO A 255 -23.40 12.23 -1.21
C PRO A 255 -23.28 12.07 0.31
N VAL A 256 -23.13 10.85 0.80
CA VAL A 256 -23.03 10.47 2.23
C VAL A 256 -21.97 9.39 2.35
N LEU A 257 -21.19 9.39 3.44
CA LEU A 257 -20.17 8.36 3.66
C LEU A 257 -20.81 7.02 4.09
N PRO A 258 -20.30 5.86 3.63
CA PRO A 258 -20.75 4.57 4.13
C PRO A 258 -20.54 4.42 5.64
N GLY A 259 -21.53 3.93 6.38
CA GLY A 259 -21.45 3.84 7.84
C GLY A 259 -20.29 3.00 8.37
N TRP A 260 -19.74 2.08 7.57
CA TRP A 260 -18.54 1.33 7.94
C TRP A 260 -17.28 2.21 7.93
N ILE A 261 -17.15 3.20 7.03
CA ILE A 261 -15.94 4.04 6.94
C ILE A 261 -15.93 5.09 8.05
N GLU A 262 -17.10 5.61 8.43
CA GLU A 262 -17.27 6.43 9.64
C GLU A 262 -16.88 5.64 10.89
N SER A 263 -17.41 4.41 11.02
CA SER A 263 -17.07 3.51 12.12
C SER A 263 -15.57 3.15 12.14
N PHE A 264 -14.96 2.96 10.97
CA PHE A 264 -13.52 2.70 10.81
C PHE A 264 -12.68 3.89 11.28
N VAL A 265 -13.02 5.12 10.86
CA VAL A 265 -12.31 6.32 11.29
C VAL A 265 -12.44 6.52 12.81
N LYS A 266 -13.65 6.38 13.36
CA LYS A 266 -13.91 6.52 14.79
C LYS A 266 -13.14 5.50 15.63
N ALA A 267 -13.21 4.23 15.27
CA ALA A 267 -12.52 3.17 16.00
C ALA A 267 -10.99 3.25 15.81
N GLY A 268 -10.53 3.50 14.60
CA GLY A 268 -9.10 3.65 14.28
C GLY A 268 -8.44 4.83 14.98
N TYR A 269 -9.15 5.96 15.11
CA TYR A 269 -8.66 7.12 15.86
C TYR A 269 -8.45 6.78 17.34
N ALA A 270 -9.45 6.19 18.00
CA ALA A 270 -9.33 5.75 19.38
C ALA A 270 -8.22 4.69 19.55
N HIS A 271 -8.19 3.69 18.67
CA HIS A 271 -7.23 2.60 18.68
C HIS A 271 -5.78 3.08 18.54
N TYR A 272 -5.48 3.90 17.53
CA TYR A 272 -4.13 4.43 17.35
C TYR A 272 -3.73 5.42 18.44
N CYS A 273 -4.65 6.21 19.02
CA CYS A 273 -4.36 6.99 20.23
C CYS A 273 -3.89 6.12 21.40
N THR A 274 -4.49 4.94 21.62
CA THR A 274 -4.01 3.99 22.66
C THR A 274 -2.67 3.32 22.31
N LEU A 275 -2.39 3.02 21.04
CA LEU A 275 -1.13 2.37 20.65
C LEU A 275 0.05 3.34 20.58
N LEU A 276 -0.19 4.63 20.29
CA LEU A 276 0.85 5.62 20.00
C LEU A 276 1.97 5.70 21.06
N PRO A 277 1.69 5.78 22.38
CA PRO A 277 2.75 5.86 23.39
C PRO A 277 3.63 4.60 23.45
N THR A 278 3.06 3.44 23.12
CA THR A 278 3.78 2.16 23.06
C THR A 278 4.65 2.11 21.81
N ALA A 279 4.10 2.49 20.65
CA ALA A 279 4.81 2.53 19.37
C ALA A 279 6.02 3.48 19.36
N PHE A 280 5.95 4.57 20.12
CA PHE A 280 7.09 5.48 20.33
C PHE A 280 8.23 4.84 21.14
N ARG A 281 7.93 3.91 22.04
CA ARG A 281 8.89 3.23 22.94
C ARG A 281 9.39 1.89 22.44
N ASP A 282 8.61 1.24 21.58
CA ASP A 282 8.96 -0.03 20.95
C ASP A 282 10.20 0.13 20.06
N GLU A 283 11.21 -0.73 20.22
CA GLU A 283 12.44 -0.69 19.41
C GLU A 283 12.23 -1.29 18.01
N ASP A 284 11.30 -2.24 17.87
CA ASP A 284 11.01 -2.92 16.60
C ASP A 284 10.16 -2.04 15.66
N ALA A 285 9.34 -1.15 16.24
CA ALA A 285 8.53 -0.20 15.47
C ALA A 285 9.39 0.84 14.73
N THR A 286 9.32 0.85 13.40
CA THR A 286 10.05 1.81 12.55
C THR A 286 9.48 3.23 12.65
N VAL A 287 10.33 4.23 12.39
CA VAL A 287 9.93 5.66 12.37
C VAL A 287 8.80 5.91 11.36
N GLY A 288 8.83 5.25 10.20
CA GLY A 288 7.78 5.36 9.17
C GLY A 288 6.42 4.81 9.63
N GLN A 289 6.39 3.70 10.39
CA GLN A 289 5.14 3.17 10.95
C GLN A 289 4.53 4.15 11.98
N VAL A 290 5.35 4.73 12.86
CA VAL A 290 4.87 5.75 13.83
C VAL A 290 4.43 7.03 13.12
N ALA A 291 5.14 7.45 12.06
CA ALA A 291 4.76 8.61 11.25
C ALA A 291 3.41 8.38 10.54
N ALA A 292 3.14 7.18 10.06
CA ALA A 292 1.85 6.80 9.48
C ALA A 292 0.72 6.76 10.53
N MET A 293 0.97 6.32 11.77
CA MET A 293 -0.04 6.43 12.84
C MET A 293 -0.42 7.89 13.09
N LEU A 294 0.57 8.77 13.25
CA LEU A 294 0.33 10.22 13.36
C LEU A 294 -0.37 10.78 12.11
N GLY A 295 -0.01 10.27 10.93
CA GLY A 295 -0.62 10.67 9.66
C GLY A 295 -2.09 10.31 9.61
N PHE A 296 -2.48 9.14 10.11
CA PHE A 296 -3.88 8.77 10.32
C PHE A 296 -4.56 9.70 11.30
N LEU A 297 -3.98 9.88 12.48
CA LEU A 297 -4.58 10.66 13.57
C LEU A 297 -4.84 12.12 13.16
N PHE A 298 -3.87 12.80 12.54
CA PHE A 298 -4.04 14.18 12.08
C PHE A 298 -4.91 14.30 10.82
N SER A 299 -4.77 13.42 9.82
CA SER A 299 -5.57 13.53 8.59
C SER A 299 -7.05 13.18 8.81
N MET A 300 -7.35 12.36 9.83
CA MET A 300 -8.70 11.97 10.19
C MET A 300 -9.32 12.79 11.33
N GLU A 301 -8.54 13.63 12.03
CA GLU A 301 -8.97 14.37 13.24
C GLU A 301 -10.33 15.04 13.05
N SER A 302 -10.49 15.88 12.02
CA SER A 302 -11.73 16.63 11.75
C SER A 302 -12.97 15.72 11.60
N LEU A 303 -12.82 14.56 10.96
CA LEU A 303 -13.89 13.57 10.79
C LEU A 303 -14.11 12.75 12.06
N ALA A 304 -13.05 12.41 12.80
CA ALA A 304 -13.19 11.73 14.08
C ALA A 304 -13.92 12.59 15.12
N LEU A 305 -13.61 13.89 15.18
CA LEU A 305 -14.28 14.85 16.07
C LEU A 305 -15.76 15.03 15.70
N SER A 306 -16.13 15.12 14.42
CA SER A 306 -17.54 15.20 14.01
C SER A 306 -18.33 13.93 14.32
N LEU A 307 -17.65 12.77 14.40
CA LEU A 307 -18.21 11.49 14.83
C LEU A 307 -18.17 11.29 16.36
N GLY A 308 -17.76 12.31 17.13
CA GLY A 308 -17.77 12.32 18.60
C GLY A 308 -16.54 11.70 19.29
N CYS A 309 -15.39 11.66 18.63
CA CYS A 309 -14.11 11.48 19.32
C CYS A 309 -13.69 12.77 20.05
N ASP A 310 -12.75 12.66 20.99
CA ASP A 310 -12.20 13.79 21.73
C ASP A 310 -10.72 13.99 21.39
N ARG A 311 -10.36 15.21 20.99
CA ARG A 311 -8.98 15.64 20.69
C ARG A 311 -8.06 15.44 21.89
N HIS A 312 -8.58 15.53 23.11
CA HIS A 312 -7.79 15.37 24.32
C HIS A 312 -7.15 13.97 24.41
N GLN A 313 -7.74 12.95 23.78
CA GLN A 313 -7.14 11.60 23.68
C GLN A 313 -5.80 11.62 22.93
N LEU A 314 -5.73 12.38 21.84
CA LEU A 314 -4.50 12.55 21.04
C LEU A 314 -3.45 13.39 21.77
N GLU A 315 -3.87 14.46 22.44
CA GLU A 315 -2.99 15.31 23.26
C GLU A 315 -2.36 14.52 24.41
N LEU A 316 -3.15 13.71 25.12
CA LEU A 316 -2.65 12.81 26.16
C LEU A 316 -1.72 11.72 25.62
N ALA A 317 -2.05 11.11 24.47
CA ALA A 317 -1.21 10.10 23.84
C ALA A 317 0.17 10.66 23.44
N VAL A 318 0.20 11.85 22.83
CA VAL A 318 1.46 12.54 22.49
C VAL A 318 2.22 12.97 23.77
N ALA A 319 1.54 13.43 24.82
CA ALA A 319 2.19 13.79 26.09
C ALA A 319 2.75 12.57 26.86
N GLN A 320 2.19 11.37 26.65
CA GLN A 320 2.69 10.12 27.24
C GLN A 320 3.80 9.45 26.42
N SER A 321 4.05 9.92 25.20
CA SER A 321 5.05 9.36 24.29
C SER A 321 6.46 9.82 24.66
N HIS A 322 7.32 8.88 25.05
CA HIS A 322 8.70 9.15 25.48
C HIS A 322 9.66 8.22 24.73
N PRO A 323 10.04 8.54 23.48
CA PRO A 323 10.94 7.70 22.69
C PRO A 323 12.39 7.80 23.16
N ASP A 324 13.08 6.66 23.19
CA ASP A 324 14.54 6.59 23.39
C ASP A 324 15.32 6.76 22.06
N ASP A 325 14.67 6.52 20.91
CA ASP A 325 15.25 6.78 19.58
C ASP A 325 15.18 8.26 19.16
N LEU A 326 16.24 8.71 18.49
CA LEU A 326 16.44 10.12 18.09
C LEU A 326 15.55 10.53 16.91
N ALA A 327 15.30 9.63 15.97
CA ALA A 327 14.41 9.91 14.83
C ALA A 327 12.94 9.95 15.29
N LYS A 328 12.55 9.04 16.19
CA LYS A 328 11.26 9.11 16.90
C LYS A 328 11.13 10.37 17.77
N THR A 329 12.21 10.84 18.39
CA THR A 329 12.22 12.11 19.13
C THR A 329 11.92 13.32 18.23
N ALA A 330 12.54 13.40 17.04
CA ALA A 330 12.23 14.43 16.05
C ALA A 330 10.76 14.38 15.57
N LEU A 331 10.24 13.17 15.34
CA LEU A 331 8.84 12.93 14.97
C LEU A 331 7.87 13.37 16.09
N LEU A 332 8.21 13.11 17.36
CA LEU A 332 7.43 13.58 18.51
C LEU A 332 7.39 15.11 18.58
N TRP A 333 8.52 15.79 18.37
CA TRP A 333 8.54 17.27 18.33
C TRP A 333 7.70 17.83 17.18
N ALA A 334 7.69 17.19 16.02
CA ALA A 334 6.81 17.56 14.92
C ALA A 334 5.32 17.42 15.29
N ALA A 335 4.94 16.32 15.95
CA ALA A 335 3.59 16.12 16.47
C ALA A 335 3.21 17.19 17.52
N GLN A 336 4.13 17.55 18.41
CA GLN A 336 3.95 18.63 19.40
C GLN A 336 3.74 20.00 18.72
N VAL A 337 4.43 20.30 17.61
CA VAL A 337 4.17 21.52 16.83
C VAL A 337 2.79 21.49 16.17
N GLN A 338 2.37 20.35 15.62
CA GLN A 338 1.04 20.21 14.99
C GLN A 338 -0.11 20.34 16.01
N LEU A 339 0.09 19.87 17.26
CA LEU A 339 -0.86 20.07 18.35
C LEU A 339 -0.80 21.47 18.99
N GLY A 340 0.27 22.24 18.75
CA GLY A 340 0.48 23.57 19.30
C GLY A 340 1.12 23.60 20.70
N THR A 341 1.60 22.46 21.21
CA THR A 341 2.31 22.38 22.52
C THR A 341 3.79 22.77 22.42
N LEU A 342 4.33 22.86 21.21
CA LEU A 342 5.67 23.37 20.90
C LEU A 342 5.57 24.40 19.77
N SER A 343 6.24 25.54 19.87
CA SER A 343 6.27 26.52 18.78
C SER A 343 7.31 26.17 17.72
N ARG A 344 7.10 26.65 16.48
CA ARG A 344 8.11 26.56 15.41
C ARG A 344 9.42 27.30 15.73
N ALA A 345 9.41 28.25 16.65
CA ALA A 345 10.59 28.99 17.09
C ALA A 345 11.42 28.16 18.08
N GLU A 346 10.77 27.51 19.05
CA GLU A 346 11.42 26.58 19.98
C GLU A 346 11.96 25.34 19.26
N LEU A 347 11.26 24.84 18.24
CA LEU A 347 11.77 23.74 17.42
C LEU A 347 13.07 24.13 16.69
N ARG A 348 13.13 25.33 16.08
CA ARG A 348 14.37 25.85 15.48
C ARG A 348 15.50 25.97 16.50
N ALA A 349 15.22 26.56 17.67
CA ALA A 349 16.20 26.72 18.74
C ALA A 349 16.77 25.37 19.21
N ARG A 350 15.94 24.32 19.34
CA ARG A 350 16.41 22.95 19.63
C ARG A 350 17.31 22.40 18.52
N CYS A 351 16.97 22.61 17.25
CA CYS A 351 17.83 22.18 16.13
C CYS A 351 19.17 22.91 16.11
N ASP A 352 19.19 24.23 16.38
CA ASP A 352 20.43 25.00 16.52
C ASP A 352 21.27 24.51 17.71
N GLU A 353 20.67 24.25 18.88
CA GLU A 353 21.36 23.70 20.07
C GLU A 353 21.98 22.31 19.80
N LEU A 354 21.31 21.45 19.02
CA LEU A 354 21.84 20.15 18.60
C LEU A 354 23.05 20.29 17.65
N LEU A 355 23.06 21.31 16.78
CA LEU A 355 24.17 21.60 15.86
C LEU A 355 25.36 22.26 16.56
N ASP A 356 25.10 23.09 17.57
CA ASP A 356 26.14 23.79 18.33
C ASP A 356 26.80 22.89 19.40
N ASN A 357 26.25 21.70 19.69
CA ASN A 357 26.78 20.73 20.66
C ASN A 357 27.66 19.64 20.00
N PRO A 358 29.01 19.68 20.17
CA PRO A 358 29.92 18.76 19.47
C PRO A 358 29.72 17.26 19.79
N LEU A 359 29.12 16.94 20.93
CA LEU A 359 28.87 15.55 21.35
C LEU A 359 27.65 14.93 20.63
N VAL A 360 26.74 15.76 20.12
CA VAL A 360 25.45 15.33 19.56
C VAL A 360 25.41 15.45 18.04
N VAL A 361 26.23 16.33 17.44
CA VAL A 361 26.36 16.53 15.98
C VAL A 361 26.44 15.21 15.20
N SER A 362 27.26 14.24 15.62
CA SER A 362 27.40 12.94 14.93
C SER A 362 26.10 12.13 14.82
N SER A 363 25.13 12.41 15.69
CA SER A 363 23.80 11.78 15.72
C SER A 363 22.71 12.59 15.00
N TYR A 364 22.98 13.85 14.64
CA TYR A 364 22.04 14.77 13.98
C TYR A 364 21.36 14.21 12.71
N PRO A 365 22.02 13.39 11.85
CA PRO A 365 21.36 12.73 10.72
C PRO A 365 20.16 11.86 11.09
N ARG A 366 20.12 11.28 12.30
CA ARG A 366 18.97 10.51 12.78
C ARG A 366 17.77 11.41 13.08
N TYR A 367 18.00 12.56 13.71
CA TYR A 367 16.96 13.59 13.88
C TYR A 367 16.45 14.09 12.51
N LEU A 368 17.33 14.36 11.55
CA LEU A 368 16.94 14.75 10.18
C LEU A 368 16.08 13.68 9.49
N SER A 369 16.43 12.40 9.61
CA SER A 369 15.60 11.30 9.10
C SER A 369 14.19 11.30 9.72
N GLY A 370 14.09 11.49 11.05
CA GLY A 370 12.81 11.64 11.75
C GLY A 370 11.99 12.83 11.27
N PHE A 371 12.63 13.98 11.04
CA PHE A 371 11.99 15.17 10.48
C PHE A 371 11.49 14.97 9.04
N VAL A 372 12.22 14.24 8.21
CA VAL A 372 11.78 13.89 6.85
C VAL A 372 10.54 13.00 6.91
N HIS A 373 10.53 11.97 7.75
CA HIS A 373 9.32 11.15 7.97
C HIS A 373 8.15 11.96 8.54
N ALA A 374 8.42 12.97 9.37
CA ALA A 374 7.38 13.86 9.92
C ALA A 374 6.67 14.73 8.87
N LEU A 375 7.17 14.83 7.63
CA LEU A 375 6.49 15.59 6.56
C LEU A 375 5.24 14.89 6.01
N GLU A 376 5.08 13.57 6.22
CA GLU A 376 3.81 12.88 5.92
C GLU A 376 2.68 13.31 6.87
N PRO A 377 2.82 13.21 8.21
CA PRO A 377 1.80 13.68 9.15
C PRO A 377 1.71 15.22 9.23
N VAL A 378 2.83 15.93 9.07
CA VAL A 378 2.92 17.38 9.29
C VAL A 378 3.62 18.07 8.10
N PRO A 379 3.00 18.09 6.90
CA PRO A 379 3.59 18.71 5.71
C PRO A 379 3.83 20.22 5.87
N GLY A 380 3.15 20.86 6.83
CA GLY A 380 3.34 22.27 7.18
C GLY A 380 4.68 22.60 7.83
N LEU A 381 5.53 21.62 8.16
CA LEU A 381 6.90 21.80 8.68
C LEU A 381 7.99 21.80 7.60
N ALA A 382 7.62 21.65 6.32
CA ALA A 382 8.57 21.57 5.21
C ALA A 382 9.61 22.72 5.17
N ASP A 383 9.19 23.93 5.54
CA ASP A 383 10.06 25.09 5.69
C ASP A 383 11.15 24.85 6.75
N VAL A 384 10.76 24.37 7.93
CA VAL A 384 11.66 24.11 9.06
C VAL A 384 12.62 22.95 8.75
N VAL A 385 12.16 21.90 8.06
CA VAL A 385 13.00 20.75 7.71
C VAL A 385 14.05 21.14 6.66
N VAL A 386 13.66 21.87 5.61
CA VAL A 386 14.61 22.39 4.62
C VAL A 386 15.61 23.36 5.28
N GLU A 387 15.16 24.24 6.17
CA GLU A 387 16.03 25.14 6.95
C GLU A 387 17.01 24.38 7.85
N ALA A 388 16.56 23.33 8.56
CA ALA A 388 17.38 22.52 9.45
C ALA A 388 18.45 21.70 8.71
N VAL A 389 18.15 21.21 7.50
CA VAL A 389 19.15 20.61 6.59
C VAL A 389 20.12 21.69 6.10
N SER A 390 19.62 22.83 5.63
CA SER A 390 20.44 23.93 5.09
C SER A 390 21.44 24.47 6.11
N ASN A 391 21.00 24.69 7.35
CA ASN A 391 21.86 25.15 8.44
C ASN A 391 22.94 24.14 8.81
N ALA A 392 22.64 22.84 8.77
CA ALA A 392 23.63 21.80 9.03
C ALA A 392 24.73 21.77 7.97
N PHE A 393 24.35 21.80 6.68
CA PHE A 393 25.31 21.85 5.57
C PHE A 393 26.07 23.18 5.48
N GLY A 394 25.49 24.29 5.95
CA GLY A 394 26.14 25.61 5.96
C GLY A 394 27.06 25.89 7.15
N ARG A 395 26.92 25.15 8.28
CA ARG A 395 27.75 25.35 9.49
C ARG A 395 28.86 24.30 9.68
N LEU A 396 28.66 23.08 9.20
CA LEU A 396 29.56 21.95 9.49
C LEU A 396 30.64 21.75 8.41
N PRO A 397 31.86 21.30 8.77
CA PRO A 397 32.90 21.02 7.79
C PRO A 397 32.64 19.72 7.02
N ASP A 398 33.18 19.63 5.79
CA ASP A 398 33.05 18.46 4.90
C ASP A 398 33.46 17.13 5.56
N THR A 399 34.42 17.15 6.49
CA THR A 399 34.85 15.98 7.25
C THR A 399 33.74 15.37 8.11
N VAL A 400 32.73 16.15 8.48
CA VAL A 400 31.53 15.72 9.21
C VAL A 400 30.38 15.43 8.24
N LEU A 401 30.22 16.23 7.18
CA LEU A 401 29.11 16.11 6.22
C LEU A 401 29.23 14.91 5.27
N LEU A 402 30.43 14.62 4.75
CA LEU A 402 30.62 13.52 3.79
C LEU A 402 30.17 12.15 4.33
N PRO A 403 30.46 11.77 5.59
CA PRO A 403 29.89 10.56 6.22
C PRO A 403 28.36 10.50 6.31
N TRP A 404 27.67 11.65 6.28
CA TRP A 404 26.20 11.70 6.43
C TRP A 404 25.46 11.44 5.11
N LEU A 405 26.07 11.78 3.97
CA LEU A 405 25.44 11.71 2.66
C LEU A 405 24.82 10.33 2.35
N PRO A 406 25.48 9.18 2.60
CA PRO A 406 24.87 7.88 2.31
C PRO A 406 23.59 7.63 3.11
N LEU A 407 23.53 8.05 4.37
CA LEU A 407 22.34 7.89 5.22
C LEU A 407 21.21 8.83 4.80
N LEU A 408 21.51 10.09 4.50
CA LEU A 408 20.51 11.05 4.03
C LEU A 408 19.96 10.68 2.64
N ILE A 409 20.80 10.21 1.73
CA ILE A 409 20.36 9.71 0.41
C ILE A 409 19.52 8.44 0.56
N THR A 410 19.96 7.46 1.34
CA THR A 410 19.21 6.20 1.50
C THR A 410 17.86 6.42 2.19
N THR A 411 17.77 7.25 3.22
CA THR A 411 16.48 7.60 3.86
C THR A 411 15.54 8.34 2.90
N LEU A 412 16.04 9.30 2.11
CA LEU A 412 15.24 9.99 1.09
C LEU A 412 14.75 9.00 0.00
N CYS A 413 15.61 8.11 -0.49
CA CYS A 413 15.27 7.16 -1.55
C CYS A 413 14.37 6.01 -1.10
N SER A 414 14.48 5.55 0.15
CA SER A 414 13.73 4.37 0.65
C SER A 414 12.48 4.70 1.46
N GLY A 415 12.48 5.82 2.20
CA GLY A 415 11.42 6.17 3.16
C GLY A 415 10.65 7.44 2.84
N ALA A 416 11.08 8.23 1.84
CA ALA A 416 10.53 9.56 1.59
C ALA A 416 10.58 10.01 0.11
N ALA A 417 10.64 9.08 -0.85
CA ALA A 417 10.74 9.41 -2.27
C ALA A 417 9.57 10.28 -2.75
N ASP A 418 8.35 10.00 -2.27
CA ASP A 418 7.14 10.78 -2.57
C ASP A 418 7.15 12.19 -1.94
N LEU A 419 7.99 12.43 -0.93
CA LEU A 419 8.16 13.72 -0.26
C LEU A 419 9.27 14.57 -0.90
N ALA A 420 10.15 13.97 -1.72
CA ALA A 420 11.22 14.69 -2.40
C ALA A 420 10.71 15.85 -3.30
N PRO A 421 9.62 15.73 -4.09
CA PRO A 421 9.08 16.86 -4.87
C PRO A 421 8.64 18.04 -3.99
N LEU A 422 8.11 17.77 -2.79
CA LEU A 422 7.72 18.78 -1.81
C LEU A 422 8.97 19.48 -1.25
N MET A 423 9.99 18.73 -0.85
CA MET A 423 11.26 19.31 -0.36
C MET A 423 11.96 20.13 -1.44
N ILE A 424 12.00 19.66 -2.70
CA ILE A 424 12.56 20.38 -3.85
C ILE A 424 11.79 21.70 -4.10
N ARG A 425 10.46 21.68 -4.01
CA ARG A 425 9.63 22.88 -4.19
C ARG A 425 9.87 23.93 -3.10
N GLU A 426 9.99 23.50 -1.85
CA GLU A 426 10.28 24.44 -0.75
C GLU A 426 11.75 24.91 -0.79
N ALA A 427 12.71 24.04 -1.14
CA ALA A 427 14.10 24.44 -1.40
C ALA A 427 14.19 25.49 -2.51
N GLY A 428 13.46 25.34 -3.61
CA GLY A 428 13.37 26.34 -4.70
C GLY A 428 12.68 27.66 -4.32
N ARG A 429 12.03 27.74 -3.15
CA ARG A 429 11.50 28.99 -2.56
C ARG A 429 12.47 29.64 -1.57
N VAL A 430 13.32 28.84 -0.94
CA VAL A 430 14.30 29.25 0.07
C VAL A 430 15.59 29.71 -0.58
N PHE A 431 16.16 28.88 -1.47
CA PHE A 431 17.42 29.13 -2.17
C PHE A 431 17.24 29.99 -3.43
N PRO A 432 18.26 30.77 -3.83
CA PRO A 432 18.20 31.56 -5.05
C PRO A 432 18.48 30.69 -6.28
N GLY A 433 17.78 30.97 -7.38
CA GLY A 433 17.84 30.15 -8.62
C GLY A 433 19.12 30.25 -9.46
N ARG A 434 20.20 30.86 -8.95
CA ARG A 434 21.51 30.96 -9.63
C ARG A 434 22.65 30.74 -8.64
N LEU A 435 23.69 30.03 -9.08
CA LEU A 435 24.83 29.67 -8.23
C LEU A 435 25.62 30.90 -7.75
N GLU A 436 25.84 31.89 -8.62
CA GLU A 436 26.48 33.18 -8.29
C GLU A 436 25.75 33.97 -7.20
N THR A 437 24.43 33.77 -7.05
CA THR A 437 23.63 34.41 -6.01
C THR A 437 23.58 33.62 -4.71
N LEU A 438 24.13 32.41 -4.66
CA LEU A 438 24.20 31.58 -3.45
C LEU A 438 25.29 32.09 -2.49
N ASP A 439 26.43 32.52 -3.01
CA ASP A 439 27.58 33.01 -2.21
C ASP A 439 27.26 34.28 -1.39
N SER A 440 26.21 35.01 -1.76
CA SER A 440 25.72 36.22 -1.07
C SER A 440 24.35 36.02 -0.40
N TRP A 441 23.81 34.80 -0.41
CA TRP A 441 22.50 34.49 0.14
C TRP A 441 22.55 34.33 1.66
N VAL A 442 21.67 35.06 2.36
CA VAL A 442 21.48 34.95 3.81
C VAL A 442 20.12 34.29 4.07
N PRO A 443 20.04 33.23 4.88
CA PRO A 443 18.77 32.62 5.27
C PRO A 443 17.82 33.65 5.89
N ARG A 444 16.52 33.56 5.55
CA ARG A 444 15.49 34.49 6.07
C ARG A 444 15.31 34.48 7.60
N GLY A 445 15.84 33.46 8.30
CA GLY A 445 15.88 33.37 9.76
C GLY A 445 17.07 34.09 10.43
N GLY A 446 17.98 34.70 9.66
CA GLY A 446 19.24 35.30 10.13
C GLY A 446 19.14 36.56 11.02
N HIS A 447 18.02 36.79 11.71
CA HIS A 447 17.86 37.88 12.68
C HIS A 447 18.19 37.46 14.11
N HIS A 448 19.36 36.86 14.30
CA HIS A 448 20.06 37.03 15.56
C HIS A 448 20.62 38.46 15.58
N SER A 449 19.89 39.37 16.23
CA SER A 449 20.35 40.73 16.52
C SER A 449 21.59 40.67 17.41
N ARG A 450 22.77 40.51 16.79
CA ARG A 450 24.06 40.66 17.45
C ARG A 450 24.05 42.01 18.16
N PRO A 451 24.05 42.07 19.51
CA PRO A 451 24.00 43.35 20.20
C PRO A 451 25.22 44.17 19.77
N PRO A 452 25.05 45.47 19.45
CA PRO A 452 26.14 46.28 18.94
C PRO A 452 27.27 46.26 19.97
N SER A 453 28.45 45.81 19.53
CA SER A 453 29.64 45.76 20.38
C SER A 453 29.96 47.17 20.85
N HIS A 454 29.70 47.46 22.12
CA HIS A 454 30.12 48.72 22.74
C HIS A 454 31.63 48.88 22.55
N PRO A 455 32.11 50.00 21.98
CA PRO A 455 33.53 50.22 21.84
C PRO A 455 34.16 50.36 23.22
N SER A 456 35.07 49.45 23.55
CA SER A 456 35.81 49.41 24.82
C SER A 456 36.62 50.69 25.03
N ARG A 457 36.05 51.67 25.72
CA ARG A 457 36.80 52.77 26.33
C ARG A 457 37.47 52.29 27.62
N TYR A 458 38.54 51.51 27.47
CA TYR A 458 39.49 51.31 28.56
C TYR A 458 40.42 52.53 28.63
N THR A 459 40.00 53.55 29.38
CA THR A 459 40.83 54.71 29.69
C THR A 459 41.63 54.42 30.96
N ALA A 460 42.94 54.25 30.82
CA ALA A 460 43.85 54.06 31.95
C ALA A 460 44.61 55.35 32.27
N ALA A 461 44.18 56.09 33.31
CA ALA A 461 45.05 56.82 34.24
C ALA A 461 44.26 57.50 35.38
N ARG A 462 44.78 57.35 36.60
CA ARG A 462 44.36 57.94 37.90
C ARG A 462 45.00 59.34 38.10
N PRO A 463 44.81 60.04 39.25
CA PRO A 463 43.64 60.16 40.17
C PRO A 463 43.39 61.62 40.64
N SER A 464 42.30 61.89 41.39
CA SER A 464 42.37 62.72 42.64
C SER A 464 41.05 62.82 43.43
N SER A 465 41.07 62.23 44.63
CA SER A 465 40.59 62.74 45.94
C SER A 465 39.29 63.59 46.13
N ARG A 466 38.56 63.15 47.18
CA ARG A 466 37.78 63.91 48.20
C ARG A 466 36.27 64.20 47.99
N HIS A 467 35.51 63.70 48.98
CA HIS A 467 34.26 64.21 49.60
C HIS A 467 33.08 64.65 48.68
N THR A 468 31.81 64.35 48.98
CA THR A 468 31.15 64.52 50.28
C THR A 468 29.90 63.62 50.43
N ARG A 469 29.43 63.46 51.68
CA ARG A 469 28.20 62.73 52.09
C ARG A 469 26.91 63.35 51.50
N GLN A 470 25.90 62.51 51.25
CA GLN A 470 24.56 62.51 51.92
C GLN A 470 23.67 61.43 51.25
N ARG A 471 23.20 60.37 51.93
CA ARG A 471 22.12 60.23 52.91
C ARG A 471 20.68 60.32 52.35
N ALA A 472 20.01 59.16 52.39
CA ALA A 472 18.58 58.94 52.65
C ALA A 472 17.59 59.19 51.46
N THR A 473 16.40 58.57 51.41
CA THR A 473 15.67 57.83 52.48
C THR A 473 14.86 56.64 51.94
N ARG A 474 14.58 55.66 52.83
CA ARG A 474 13.54 54.61 52.67
C ARG A 474 12.17 55.20 52.32
N TRP A 475 11.29 54.40 51.71
CA TRP A 475 10.01 54.00 52.33
C TRP A 475 9.62 52.57 51.88
N ARG A 476 9.16 51.76 52.84
CA ARG A 476 8.61 50.39 52.72
C ARG A 476 7.45 50.31 53.71
N THR A 477 6.31 49.71 53.34
CA THR A 477 5.32 48.91 54.12
C THR A 477 3.99 48.91 53.35
N SER A 478 3.37 47.78 52.99
CA SER A 478 2.53 46.86 53.81
C SER A 478 1.18 47.49 54.23
N SER A 479 0.05 46.80 54.44
CA SER A 479 -0.37 45.39 54.19
C SER A 479 -1.83 45.16 54.64
N ALA A 480 -2.56 44.25 53.98
CA ALA A 480 -3.58 43.32 54.53
C ALA A 480 -4.88 43.81 55.24
N ALA A 481 -6.03 43.30 54.74
CA ALA A 481 -7.21 42.76 55.45
C ALA A 481 -8.14 42.13 54.38
N ARG A 482 -8.70 40.91 54.37
CA ARG A 482 -9.04 39.83 55.34
C ARG A 482 -10.42 39.93 56.03
N THR A 483 -11.40 39.14 55.55
CA THR A 483 -12.62 38.56 56.21
C THR A 483 -13.50 37.92 55.11
N ALA A 484 -14.49 37.04 55.32
CA ALA A 484 -14.63 35.81 56.14
C ALA A 484 -15.89 35.03 55.62
N GLY A 485 -15.99 33.70 55.80
CA GLY A 485 -17.11 32.84 55.32
C GLY A 485 -18.44 33.00 56.10
N PRO A 486 -19.48 32.13 55.91
CA PRO A 486 -19.46 30.67 55.67
C PRO A 486 -20.29 30.26 54.41
N GLY A 487 -20.76 29.02 54.12
CA GLY A 487 -20.62 27.66 54.72
C GLY A 487 -21.51 26.61 53.98
N PRO A 488 -21.28 25.27 54.12
CA PRO A 488 -21.92 24.24 53.26
C PRO A 488 -23.02 23.39 53.95
N ARG A 489 -23.91 22.74 53.16
CA ARG A 489 -24.82 21.62 53.54
C ARG A 489 -25.46 20.91 52.30
N PRO A 490 -26.15 19.75 52.38
CA PRO A 490 -25.60 18.51 51.78
C PRO A 490 -26.53 17.74 50.79
N ARG A 491 -26.01 16.61 50.27
CA ARG A 491 -26.68 15.61 49.38
C ARG A 491 -27.90 14.90 50.01
N GLN A 492 -28.85 14.46 49.16
CA GLN A 492 -29.66 13.23 49.34
C GLN A 492 -30.12 12.63 47.95
N PRO A 493 -30.67 11.39 47.89
CA PRO A 493 -30.50 10.46 46.74
C PRO A 493 -31.78 10.25 45.87
N PRO A 494 -31.80 9.37 44.84
CA PRO A 494 -32.84 9.35 43.80
C PRO A 494 -34.06 8.46 44.13
N ARG A 495 -35.15 8.62 43.37
CA ARG A 495 -36.28 7.68 43.29
C ARG A 495 -36.87 7.62 41.88
N CYS A 496 -37.16 6.38 41.46
CA CYS A 496 -38.09 5.92 40.41
C CYS A 496 -37.99 6.58 39.03
#